data_AF-A0A0G1S7V2-F1
#
_entry.id   AF-A0A0G1S7V2-F1
#
_cell.length_a   1.000
_cell.length_b   1.000
_cell.length_c   1.000
_cell.angle_alpha   90.00
_cell.angle_beta   90.00
_cell.angle_gamma   90.00
#
_symmetry.space_group_name_H-M   'P 1'
#
loop_
_entity.id
_entity.type
_entity.pdbx_description
1 polymer ?
#
loop_
_entity_poly.entity_id
_entity_poly.type
_entity_poly.pdbx_seq_one_letter_code
_entity_poly.pdbx_strand_id
1 'polypeptide(L)'
;MSIPQPYLPEGRSIKYVSAQDRFIRAAEDACRSLSTDRYHPTGAVLVKDGEVIFRAANQAAIRNEKLAELHRQGYCVRKFFKIPTGRKYWLCPGCSPSRIHAETLVVKNARRKGIQIEGGDIYLWGHWWCCEPCWNAMIQAGVKDVYLLEGSEHFFNRSNPDNIIGR
;
A
#
# COMPACT_ATOMS: atom_id res chain seq x y z
N MET A 1 8.53 -15.11 -16.15
CA MET A 1 9.42 -13.93 -16.33
C MET A 1 9.38 -13.09 -15.06
N SER A 2 10.50 -12.59 -14.57
CA SER A 2 10.54 -11.77 -13.36
C SER A 2 10.21 -10.32 -13.68
N ILE A 3 9.16 -9.78 -13.07
CA ILE A 3 8.80 -8.36 -13.20
C ILE A 3 9.87 -7.51 -12.48
N PRO A 4 10.57 -6.59 -13.18
CA PRO A 4 11.52 -5.69 -12.56
C PRO A 4 10.84 -4.84 -11.47
N GLN A 5 11.57 -4.56 -10.39
CA GLN A 5 11.07 -3.78 -9.26
C GLN A 5 11.81 -2.43 -9.24
N PRO A 6 11.11 -1.30 -8.98
CA PRO A 6 9.67 -1.19 -8.73
C PRO A 6 8.83 -1.48 -9.98
N TYR A 7 7.70 -2.18 -9.82
CA TYR A 7 6.78 -2.42 -10.93
C TYR A 7 5.98 -1.15 -11.26
N LEU A 8 5.98 -0.80 -12.54
CA LEU A 8 5.19 0.29 -13.09
C LEU A 8 4.48 -0.21 -14.35
N PRO A 9 3.14 -0.23 -14.39
CA PRO A 9 2.39 -0.59 -15.59
C PRO A 9 2.71 0.33 -16.76
N GLU A 10 2.63 -0.19 -17.98
CA GLU A 10 2.81 0.62 -19.19
C GLU A 10 1.80 1.77 -19.25
N GLY A 11 2.26 2.97 -19.64
CA GLY A 11 1.42 4.17 -19.71
C GLY A 11 1.02 4.76 -18.35
N ARG A 12 1.55 4.24 -17.24
CA ARG A 12 1.33 4.79 -15.90
C ARG A 12 2.58 5.46 -15.36
N SER A 13 2.38 6.46 -14.51
CA SER A 13 3.43 7.11 -13.74
C SER A 13 2.98 7.28 -12.30
N ILE A 14 3.95 7.39 -11.40
CA ILE A 14 3.72 7.82 -10.03
C ILE A 14 3.99 9.32 -9.99
N LYS A 15 3.05 10.07 -9.43
CA LYS A 15 3.21 11.49 -9.13
C LYS A 15 3.68 11.65 -7.69
N TYR A 16 4.38 12.74 -7.42
CA TYR A 16 4.90 13.02 -6.09
C TYR A 16 4.35 14.35 -5.58
N VAL A 17 4.10 14.40 -4.27
CA VAL A 17 3.64 15.60 -3.57
C VAL A 17 4.47 15.82 -2.31
N SER A 18 4.60 17.09 -1.92
CA SER A 18 5.31 17.46 -0.70
C SER A 18 4.54 17.01 0.55
N ALA A 19 5.24 16.92 1.68
CA ALA A 19 4.64 16.56 2.97
C ALA A 19 3.54 17.53 3.45
N GLN A 20 3.48 18.74 2.89
CA GLN A 20 2.46 19.74 3.23
C GLN A 20 1.13 19.52 2.48
N ASP A 21 1.11 18.68 1.45
CA ASP A 21 -0.11 18.37 0.71
C ASP A 21 -1.22 17.83 1.64
N ARG A 22 -2.46 18.30 1.44
CA ARG A 22 -3.58 17.92 2.34
C ARG A 22 -4.00 16.46 2.17
N PHE A 23 -3.85 15.89 0.98
CA PHE A 23 -4.28 14.53 0.67
C PHE A 23 -3.25 13.51 1.13
N ILE A 24 -1.94 13.82 1.02
CA ILE A 24 -0.91 12.95 1.58
C ILE A 24 -0.98 12.92 3.12
N ARG A 25 -1.28 14.05 3.77
CA ARG A 25 -1.56 14.11 5.22
C ARG A 25 -2.81 13.32 5.58
N ALA A 26 -3.87 13.39 4.78
CA ALA A 26 -5.05 12.56 4.99
C ALA A 26 -4.77 11.05 4.84
N ALA A 27 -3.84 10.66 3.95
CA ALA A 27 -3.37 9.29 3.83
C ALA A 27 -2.53 8.86 5.04
N GLU A 28 -1.72 9.76 5.58
CA GLU A 28 -1.00 9.55 6.83
C GLU A 28 -1.97 9.35 8.01
N ASP A 29 -3.00 10.19 8.14
CA ASP A 29 -4.02 10.06 9.17
C ASP A 29 -4.78 8.72 9.04
N ALA A 30 -5.13 8.33 7.80
CA ALA A 30 -5.73 7.04 7.53
C ALA A 30 -4.81 5.87 7.92
N CYS A 31 -3.51 5.98 7.60
CA CYS A 31 -2.49 5.02 8.00
C CYS A 31 -2.47 4.84 9.53
N ARG A 32 -2.34 5.95 10.26
CA ARG A 32 -2.21 5.96 11.73
C ARG A 32 -3.47 5.48 12.45
N SER A 33 -4.66 5.81 11.93
CA SER A 33 -5.94 5.54 12.61
C SER A 33 -6.60 4.21 12.20
N LEU A 34 -6.34 3.70 10.99
CA LEU A 34 -7.06 2.55 10.44
C LEU A 34 -6.18 1.32 10.19
N SER A 35 -4.86 1.47 10.14
CA SER A 35 -3.98 0.32 9.89
C SER A 35 -3.98 -0.63 11.08
N THR A 36 -4.08 -1.92 10.80
CA THR A 36 -3.87 -2.96 11.83
C THR A 36 -2.50 -3.64 11.70
N ASP A 37 -1.69 -3.26 10.70
CA ASP A 37 -0.31 -3.72 10.57
C ASP A 37 0.63 -2.76 11.30
N ARG A 38 1.08 -3.16 12.49
CA ARG A 38 2.02 -2.35 13.30
C ARG A 38 3.45 -2.30 12.76
N TYR A 39 3.78 -3.13 11.77
CA TYR A 39 5.16 -3.26 11.30
C TYR A 39 5.40 -2.59 9.96
N HIS A 40 4.38 -2.53 9.12
CA HIS A 40 4.41 -1.79 7.86
C HIS A 40 3.06 -1.12 7.66
N PRO A 41 2.69 -0.15 8.52
CA PRO A 41 1.42 0.53 8.39
C PRO A 41 1.43 1.36 7.10
N THR A 42 0.38 1.24 6.30
CA THR A 42 0.18 2.01 5.09
C THR A 42 -1.25 2.51 4.97
N GLY A 43 -1.40 3.70 4.41
CA GLY A 43 -2.68 4.39 4.28
C GLY A 43 -2.95 4.79 2.83
N ALA A 44 -4.23 4.85 2.48
CA ALA A 44 -4.70 5.27 1.17
C ALA A 44 -5.94 6.16 1.30
N VAL A 45 -5.97 7.24 0.55
CA VAL A 45 -7.18 8.04 0.35
C VAL A 45 -7.54 8.12 -1.11
N LEU A 46 -8.83 8.04 -1.40
CA LEU A 46 -9.41 8.29 -2.70
C LEU A 46 -9.89 9.74 -2.74
N VAL A 47 -9.39 10.49 -3.69
CA VAL A 47 -9.70 11.90 -3.92
C VAL A 47 -10.44 12.04 -5.23
N LYS A 48 -11.52 12.82 -5.23
CA LYS A 48 -12.25 13.17 -6.45
C LYS A 48 -12.79 14.58 -6.31
N ASP A 49 -12.73 15.36 -7.37
CA ASP A 49 -13.21 16.74 -7.41
C ASP A 49 -12.62 17.62 -6.28
N GLY A 50 -11.34 17.37 -5.94
CA GLY A 50 -10.62 18.10 -4.90
C GLY A 50 -10.95 17.68 -3.46
N GLU A 51 -11.75 16.63 -3.26
CA GLU A 51 -12.20 16.20 -1.94
C GLU A 51 -11.85 14.73 -1.64
N VAL A 52 -11.60 14.43 -0.36
CA VAL A 52 -11.37 13.05 0.08
C VAL A 52 -12.72 12.35 0.20
N ILE A 53 -13.03 11.48 -0.75
CA ILE A 53 -14.31 10.75 -0.80
C ILE A 53 -14.24 9.40 -0.07
N PHE A 54 -13.05 8.83 0.11
CA PHE A 54 -12.88 7.58 0.85
C PHE A 54 -11.49 7.43 1.47
N ARG A 55 -11.39 6.70 2.58
CA ARG A 55 -10.14 6.42 3.30
C ARG A 55 -10.05 4.94 3.64
N ALA A 56 -8.86 4.35 3.53
CA ALA A 56 -8.56 3.00 3.99
C ALA A 56 -7.09 2.87 4.41
N ALA A 57 -6.76 1.77 5.09
CA ALA A 57 -5.40 1.41 5.43
C ALA A 57 -5.23 -0.10 5.33
N ASN A 58 -3.98 -0.54 5.17
CA ASN A 58 -3.67 -1.96 5.12
C ASN A 58 -4.05 -2.67 6.43
N GLN A 59 -4.28 -3.97 6.33
CA GLN A 59 -4.67 -4.79 7.47
C GLN A 59 -3.66 -5.89 7.72
N ALA A 60 -3.41 -6.22 8.99
CA ALA A 60 -2.65 -7.39 9.35
C ALA A 60 -3.49 -8.65 9.12
N ALA A 61 -2.92 -9.63 8.43
CA ALA A 61 -3.60 -10.89 8.18
C ALA A 61 -3.60 -11.80 9.42
N ILE A 62 -2.51 -11.76 10.20
CA ILE A 62 -2.39 -12.45 11.48
C ILE A 62 -2.74 -11.45 12.58
N ARG A 63 -3.92 -11.61 13.19
CA ARG A 63 -4.44 -10.69 14.21
C ARG A 63 -3.90 -10.96 15.61
N ASN A 64 -3.51 -12.20 15.90
CA ASN A 64 -2.89 -12.55 17.18
C ASN A 64 -1.44 -12.08 17.21
N GLU A 65 -1.10 -11.20 18.16
CA GLU A 65 0.22 -10.58 18.28
C GLU A 65 1.36 -11.59 18.44
N LYS A 66 1.17 -12.59 19.31
CA LYS A 66 2.19 -13.62 19.55
C LYS A 66 2.46 -14.44 18.29
N LEU A 67 1.41 -14.79 17.55
CA LEU A 67 1.56 -15.51 16.28
C LEU A 67 2.19 -14.64 15.19
N ALA A 68 1.87 -13.33 15.15
CA ALA A 68 2.48 -12.39 14.23
C ALA A 68 3.98 -12.23 14.53
N GLU A 69 4.37 -12.18 15.80
CA GLU A 69 5.75 -12.13 16.25
C GLU A 69 6.51 -13.38 15.82
N LEU A 70 6.01 -14.56 16.18
CA LEU A 70 6.60 -15.85 15.79
C LEU A 70 6.79 -15.91 14.27
N HIS A 71 5.74 -15.63 13.50
CA HIS A 71 5.82 -15.62 12.05
C HIS A 71 6.96 -14.72 11.51
N ARG A 72 7.24 -13.56 12.14
CA ARG A 72 8.32 -12.68 11.71
C ARG A 72 9.72 -13.16 12.12
N GLN A 73 9.85 -13.87 13.23
CA GLN A 73 11.12 -14.31 13.81
C GLN A 73 11.76 -15.51 13.09
N GLY A 74 10.99 -16.27 12.30
CA GLY A 74 11.59 -17.37 11.54
C GLY A 74 10.62 -18.22 10.71
N TYR A 75 9.32 -18.16 11.00
CA TYR A 75 8.34 -19.03 10.37
C TYR A 75 7.74 -18.46 9.07
N CYS A 76 8.22 -17.31 8.61
CA CYS A 76 7.82 -16.75 7.32
C CYS A 76 8.54 -17.49 6.19
N VAL A 77 7.80 -18.34 5.47
CA VAL A 77 8.27 -19.09 4.30
C VAL A 77 8.97 -18.18 3.28
N ARG A 78 8.44 -16.99 3.01
CA ARG A 78 9.05 -16.03 2.08
C ARG A 78 10.39 -15.48 2.58
N LYS A 79 10.53 -15.22 3.88
CA LYS A 79 11.81 -14.80 4.47
C LYS A 79 12.82 -15.94 4.41
N PHE A 80 12.39 -17.16 4.76
CA PHE A 80 13.22 -18.36 4.70
C PHE A 80 13.82 -18.57 3.30
N PHE A 81 12.99 -18.44 2.26
CA PHE A 81 13.43 -18.54 0.86
C PHE A 81 14.00 -17.23 0.27
N LYS A 82 14.24 -16.19 1.08
CA LYS A 82 14.76 -14.87 0.65
C LYS A 82 14.01 -14.27 -0.56
N ILE A 83 12.69 -14.46 -0.61
CA ILE A 83 11.86 -13.99 -1.72
C ILE A 83 11.70 -12.47 -1.62
N PRO A 84 12.03 -11.71 -2.68
CA PRO A 84 11.85 -10.26 -2.68
C PRO A 84 10.41 -9.83 -2.40
N THR A 85 10.24 -8.63 -1.83
CA THR A 85 8.94 -7.97 -1.74
C THR A 85 8.32 -7.84 -3.14
N GLY A 86 6.98 -7.86 -3.24
CA GLY A 86 6.31 -7.78 -4.54
C GLY A 86 6.20 -9.06 -5.34
N ARG A 87 6.84 -10.16 -4.91
CA ARG A 87 6.91 -11.41 -5.70
C ARG A 87 6.33 -12.60 -4.96
N LYS A 88 5.89 -13.60 -5.74
CA LYS A 88 5.46 -14.91 -5.27
C LYS A 88 4.46 -14.86 -4.11
N TYR A 89 3.46 -13.96 -4.21
CA TYR A 89 2.42 -13.81 -3.18
C TYR A 89 1.65 -15.13 -2.92
N TRP A 90 1.62 -16.05 -3.89
CA TRP A 90 1.07 -17.40 -3.72
C TRP A 90 1.81 -18.27 -2.68
N LEU A 91 3.07 -17.97 -2.34
CA LEU A 91 3.84 -18.66 -1.29
C LEU A 91 3.53 -18.19 0.13
N CYS A 92 2.62 -17.23 0.28
CA CYS A 92 2.14 -16.73 1.56
C CYS A 92 0.64 -16.46 1.43
N PRO A 93 -0.19 -17.52 1.25
CA PRO A 93 -1.62 -17.39 1.06
C PRO A 93 -2.28 -17.04 2.40
N GLY A 94 -2.01 -15.85 2.93
CA GLY A 94 -2.61 -15.41 4.17
C GLY A 94 -1.76 -14.55 5.09
N CYS A 95 -0.50 -14.24 4.80
CA CYS A 95 0.30 -13.39 5.70
C CYS A 95 0.40 -11.92 5.25
N SER A 96 0.43 -11.64 3.94
CA SER A 96 0.24 -10.28 3.39
C SER A 96 -0.31 -10.37 1.95
N PRO A 97 -1.54 -10.90 1.77
CA PRO A 97 -2.15 -10.96 0.45
C PRO A 97 -2.49 -9.54 -0.06
N SER A 98 -2.36 -9.28 -1.36
CA SER A 98 -2.66 -7.96 -1.95
C SER A 98 -4.07 -7.44 -1.61
N ARG A 99 -5.04 -8.34 -1.43
CA ARG A 99 -6.42 -8.03 -1.04
C ARG A 99 -6.60 -7.27 0.27
N ILE A 100 -5.56 -7.17 1.11
CA ILE A 100 -5.56 -6.42 2.37
C ILE A 100 -4.56 -5.25 2.38
N HIS A 101 -3.95 -4.93 1.24
CA HIS A 101 -3.13 -3.72 1.09
C HIS A 101 -4.01 -2.48 0.96
N ALA A 102 -3.48 -1.31 1.31
CA ALA A 102 -4.25 -0.08 1.38
C ALA A 102 -4.85 0.30 0.02
N GLU A 103 -4.09 0.13 -1.07
CA GLU A 103 -4.47 0.39 -2.46
C GLU A 103 -5.69 -0.45 -2.88
N THR A 104 -5.70 -1.73 -2.51
CA THR A 104 -6.81 -2.62 -2.84
C THR A 104 -8.01 -2.40 -1.94
N LEU A 105 -7.78 -2.10 -0.65
CA LEU A 105 -8.85 -1.86 0.31
C LEU A 105 -9.58 -0.54 0.06
N VAL A 106 -8.88 0.53 -0.34
CA VAL A 106 -9.52 1.81 -0.66
C VAL A 106 -10.48 1.62 -1.84
N VAL A 107 -10.05 0.92 -2.88
CA VAL A 107 -10.89 0.59 -4.05
C VAL A 107 -12.05 -0.32 -3.67
N LYS A 108 -11.76 -1.44 -3.01
CA LYS A 108 -12.75 -2.47 -2.69
C LYS A 108 -13.83 -1.93 -1.76
N ASN A 109 -13.46 -1.18 -0.73
CA ASN A 109 -14.40 -0.69 0.26
C ASN A 109 -15.17 0.54 -0.23
N ALA A 110 -14.56 1.39 -1.06
CA ALA A 110 -15.30 2.46 -1.74
C ALA A 110 -16.40 1.90 -2.64
N ARG A 111 -16.08 0.91 -3.49
CA ARG A 111 -17.07 0.19 -4.33
C ARG A 111 -18.20 -0.41 -3.51
N ARG A 112 -17.87 -1.09 -2.39
CA ARG A 112 -18.88 -1.67 -1.48
C ARG A 112 -19.83 -0.64 -0.87
N LYS A 113 -19.39 0.61 -0.70
CA LYS A 113 -20.22 1.71 -0.22
C LYS A 113 -20.93 2.47 -1.34
N GLY A 114 -20.87 2.00 -2.58
CA GLY A 114 -21.48 2.67 -3.73
C GLY A 114 -20.79 3.97 -4.14
N ILE A 115 -19.52 4.18 -3.74
CA ILE A 115 -18.76 5.39 -4.07
C ILE A 115 -18.16 5.24 -5.49
N GLN A 116 -18.34 6.26 -6.33
CA GLN A 116 -17.80 6.30 -7.68
C GLN A 116 -16.29 6.59 -7.65
N ILE A 117 -15.49 5.61 -8.09
CA ILE A 117 -14.01 5.69 -8.10
C ILE A 117 -13.49 6.26 -9.42
N GLU A 118 -14.17 5.97 -10.52
CA GLU A 118 -13.70 6.32 -11.86
C GLU A 118 -13.40 7.82 -12.01
N GLY A 119 -12.24 8.11 -12.57
CA GLY A 119 -11.68 9.45 -12.72
C GLY A 119 -11.03 10.02 -11.45
N GLY A 120 -11.11 9.31 -10.32
CA GLY A 120 -10.50 9.72 -9.05
C GLY A 120 -9.02 9.37 -8.95
N ASP A 121 -8.38 10.02 -8.00
CA ASP A 121 -6.95 9.92 -7.71
C ASP A 121 -6.72 9.22 -6.37
N ILE A 122 -5.63 8.47 -6.24
CA ILE A 122 -5.26 7.80 -4.99
C ILE A 122 -3.96 8.38 -4.44
N TYR A 123 -3.97 8.78 -3.18
CA TYR A 123 -2.79 9.22 -2.44
C TYR A 123 -2.42 8.15 -1.41
N LEU A 124 -1.13 7.79 -1.36
CA LEU A 124 -0.64 6.67 -0.57
C LEU A 124 0.44 7.11 0.42
N TRP A 125 0.23 6.80 1.69
CA TRP A 125 1.24 6.96 2.74
C TRP A 125 1.88 5.62 3.10
N GLY A 126 3.17 5.62 3.44
CA GLY A 126 3.92 4.40 3.74
C GLY A 126 4.35 3.59 2.50
N HIS A 127 4.22 4.17 1.31
CA HIS A 127 4.55 3.54 0.03
C HIS A 127 5.65 4.32 -0.69
N TRP A 128 6.59 3.59 -1.31
CA TRP A 128 7.54 4.14 -2.30
C TRP A 128 7.36 3.51 -3.69
N TRP A 129 6.45 2.55 -3.81
CA TRP A 129 6.03 1.87 -5.03
C TRP A 129 4.76 1.04 -4.72
N CYS A 130 4.09 0.50 -5.75
CA CYS A 130 2.92 -0.37 -5.60
C CYS A 130 3.15 -1.73 -6.29
N CYS A 131 2.59 -2.81 -5.72
CA CYS A 131 2.70 -4.13 -6.35
C CYS A 131 1.77 -4.28 -7.56
N GLU A 132 2.08 -5.21 -8.48
CA GLU A 132 1.29 -5.45 -9.69
C GLU A 132 -0.20 -5.70 -9.41
N PRO A 133 -0.60 -6.58 -8.46
CA PRO A 133 -2.00 -6.73 -8.11
C PRO A 133 -2.70 -5.46 -7.64
N CYS A 134 -2.00 -4.58 -6.92
CA CYS A 134 -2.55 -3.32 -6.43
C CYS A 134 -2.74 -2.32 -7.57
N TRP A 135 -1.75 -2.20 -8.46
CA TRP A 135 -1.89 -1.44 -9.70
C TRP A 135 -3.08 -1.91 -10.53
N ASN A 136 -3.20 -3.23 -10.74
CA ASN A 136 -4.32 -3.80 -11.50
C ASN A 136 -5.67 -3.47 -10.85
N ALA A 137 -5.77 -3.54 -9.52
CA ALA A 137 -6.99 -3.19 -8.80
C ALA A 137 -7.37 -1.71 -8.98
N MET A 138 -6.39 -0.79 -8.91
CA MET A 138 -6.61 0.64 -9.11
C MET A 138 -6.99 0.96 -10.57
N ILE A 139 -6.27 0.39 -11.54
CA ILE A 139 -6.52 0.58 -12.98
C ILE A 139 -7.93 0.09 -13.35
N GLN A 140 -8.29 -1.12 -12.93
CA GLN A 140 -9.63 -1.70 -13.17
C GLN A 140 -10.75 -0.92 -12.46
N ALA A 141 -10.42 -0.06 -11.50
CA ALA A 141 -11.36 0.83 -10.83
C ALA A 141 -11.51 2.20 -11.49
N GLY A 142 -10.78 2.44 -12.58
CA GLY A 142 -10.79 3.74 -13.27
C GLY A 142 -10.02 4.81 -12.50
N VAL A 143 -9.09 4.43 -11.62
CA VAL A 143 -8.20 5.39 -10.96
C VAL A 143 -7.33 6.07 -12.02
N LYS A 144 -7.32 7.40 -11.99
CA LYS A 144 -6.62 8.24 -12.94
C LYS A 144 -5.14 8.32 -12.57
N ASP A 145 -4.82 8.92 -11.42
CA ASP A 145 -3.44 9.12 -10.97
C ASP A 145 -3.19 8.52 -9.58
N VAL A 146 -1.92 8.16 -9.33
CA VAL A 146 -1.44 7.68 -8.02
C VAL A 146 -0.33 8.61 -7.54
N TYR A 147 -0.44 9.06 -6.30
CA TYR A 147 0.44 10.03 -5.68
C TYR A 147 1.15 9.43 -4.47
N LEU A 148 2.47 9.62 -4.41
CA LEU A 148 3.33 9.28 -3.28
C LEU A 148 3.94 10.55 -2.65
N LEU A 149 4.47 10.39 -1.44
CA LEU A 149 5.27 11.42 -0.79
C LEU A 149 6.61 11.60 -1.55
N GLU A 150 7.03 12.84 -1.77
CA GLU A 150 8.39 13.15 -2.22
C GLU A 150 9.44 12.54 -1.27
N GLY A 151 10.46 11.87 -1.84
CA GLY A 151 11.47 11.16 -1.05
C GLY A 151 10.95 9.87 -0.38
N SER A 152 9.77 9.37 -0.77
CA SER A 152 9.20 8.12 -0.24
C SER A 152 10.17 6.93 -0.34
N GLU A 153 10.99 6.85 -1.38
CA GLU A 153 12.04 5.85 -1.57
C GLU A 153 13.18 5.93 -0.54
N HIS A 154 13.31 7.04 0.18
CA HIS A 154 14.18 7.17 1.35
C HIS A 154 13.45 6.74 2.62
N PHE A 155 12.24 7.26 2.83
CA PHE A 155 11.49 7.07 4.07
C PHE A 155 10.89 5.66 4.22
N PHE A 156 10.37 5.09 3.14
CA PHE A 156 9.55 3.88 3.17
C PHE A 156 10.23 2.66 2.56
N ASN A 157 11.40 2.82 1.95
CA ASN A 157 12.19 1.70 1.46
C ASN A 157 13.03 1.10 2.58
N ARG A 158 12.68 -0.10 3.05
CA ARG A 158 13.40 -0.79 4.13
C ARG A 158 14.88 -1.09 3.81
N SER A 159 15.27 -1.10 2.55
CA SER A 159 16.66 -1.27 2.14
C SER A 159 17.47 0.02 2.28
N ASN A 160 16.80 1.17 2.44
CA ASN A 160 17.45 2.46 2.61
C ASN A 160 17.85 2.67 4.10
N PRO A 161 19.08 3.09 4.40
CA PRO A 161 19.53 3.34 5.77
C PRO A 161 18.79 4.46 6.49
N ASP A 162 18.04 5.32 5.80
CA ASP A 162 17.30 6.43 6.40
C ASP A 162 15.80 6.13 6.58
N ASN A 163 15.38 4.89 6.31
CA ASN A 163 13.98 4.53 6.37
C ASN A 163 13.40 4.63 7.79
N ILE A 164 12.13 5.01 7.86
CA ILE A 164 11.39 5.21 9.11
C ILE A 164 10.45 4.05 9.45
N ILE A 165 10.44 2.97 8.65
CA ILE A 165 9.49 1.87 8.83
C ILE A 165 10.09 0.79 9.74
N GLY A 166 9.36 0.47 10.81
CA GLY A 166 9.69 -0.65 11.70
C GLY A 166 10.90 -0.38 12.61
N ARG A 167 11.21 0.91 12.80
CA ARG A 167 12.09 1.42 13.86
C ARG A 167 11.28 1.74 15.11
#